data_AF-A0A6I9PZ06-F1
#
_entry.id   AF-A0A6I9PZ06-F1
#
_cell.length_a   1.000
_cell.length_b   1.000
_cell.length_c   1.000
_cell.angle_alpha   90.00
_cell.angle_beta   90.00
_cell.angle_gamma   90.00
#
_symmetry.space_group_name_H-M   'P 1'
#
loop_
_entity.id
_entity.type
_entity.pdbx_description
1 polymer ?
#
loop_
_entity_poly.entity_id
_entity_poly.type
_entity_poly.pdbx_seq_one_letter_code
_entity_poly.pdbx_strand_id
1 'polypeptide(L)'
;MVGDKRSFSQRWASYDVVFQRRILPKPTRKSRTKNKQKRPRSRTLTAVHDAILEDLVFPSEIVGKRIRVKQDCSRLIKIHLDKAQQNNVEHKVSPRRCDRIFR
;
A
#
# COMPACT_ATOMS: atom_id res chain seq x y z
N MET A 1 -5.54 18.63 9.74
CA MET A 1 -4.10 18.44 10.04
C MET A 1 -3.65 17.13 9.39
N VAL A 2 -3.15 17.20 8.15
CA VAL A 2 -2.46 16.06 7.53
C VAL A 2 -1.01 16.20 8.00
N GLY A 3 -0.57 15.35 8.92
CA GLY A 3 0.80 15.40 9.40
C GLY A 3 1.76 15.16 8.24
N ASP A 4 2.69 16.09 8.03
CA ASP A 4 3.73 15.97 7.02
C ASP A 4 4.63 14.78 7.34
N LYS A 5 4.53 13.72 6.53
CA LYS A 5 5.30 12.48 6.70
C LYS A 5 6.81 12.70 6.73
N ARG A 6 7.29 13.77 6.08
CA ARG A 6 8.71 14.15 5.98
C ARG A 6 9.32 14.58 7.32
N SER A 7 8.57 15.27 8.18
CA SER A 7 9.13 15.80 9.44
C SER A 7 9.22 14.73 10.54
N PHE A 8 8.37 13.70 10.48
CA PHE A 8 8.32 12.64 11.49
C PHE A 8 9.41 11.57 11.31
N SER A 9 9.75 11.24 10.05
CA SER A 9 10.73 10.20 9.72
C SER A 9 12.16 10.54 10.16
N GLN A 10 12.56 11.82 10.16
CA GLN A 10 13.92 12.23 10.52
C GLN A 10 14.28 11.98 12.00
N ARG A 11 13.28 11.88 12.89
CA ARG A 11 13.49 11.70 14.34
C ARG A 11 13.58 10.23 14.76
N TRP A 12 13.12 9.29 13.93
CA TRP A 12 13.08 7.85 14.21
C TRP A 12 13.55 7.08 12.98
N ALA A 13 14.81 7.30 12.58
CA ALA A 13 15.39 6.79 11.33
C ALA A 13 15.41 5.25 11.21
N SER A 14 15.20 4.53 12.31
CA SER A 14 15.33 3.06 12.40
C SER A 14 14.00 2.29 12.39
N TYR A 15 12.85 2.97 12.41
CA TYR A 15 11.54 2.33 12.44
C TYR A 15 10.66 2.76 11.27
N ASP A 16 10.19 1.82 10.46
CA ASP A 16 9.20 2.08 9.41
C ASP A 16 7.82 2.31 10.06
N VAL A 17 7.39 3.56 10.11
CA VAL A 17 6.10 3.97 10.69
C VAL A 17 4.99 3.75 9.67
N VAL A 18 4.23 2.67 9.82
CA VAL A 18 3.03 2.40 9.00
C VAL A 18 1.79 2.98 9.67
N PHE A 19 1.11 3.92 9.03
CA PHE A 19 -0.15 4.47 9.53
C PHE A 19 -1.30 3.46 9.38
N GLN A 20 -2.05 3.23 10.46
CA GLN A 20 -3.28 2.43 10.41
C GLN A 20 -4.39 3.15 9.62
N ARG A 21 -4.84 2.57 8.51
CA ARG A 21 -5.90 3.12 7.65
C ARG A 21 -7.21 2.33 7.81
N ARG A 22 -8.33 3.02 8.05
CA ARG A 22 -9.66 2.37 8.21
C ARG A 22 -10.31 2.03 6.87
N ILE A 23 -10.53 0.74 6.60
CA ILE A 23 -11.24 0.23 5.42
C ILE A 23 -12.75 0.12 5.75
N LEU A 24 -13.60 0.69 4.90
CA LEU A 24 -15.05 0.47 4.95
C LEU A 24 -15.44 -0.76 4.12
N PRO A 25 -16.48 -1.53 4.45
CA PRO A 25 -16.92 -2.61 3.56
C PRO A 25 -17.54 -2.06 2.27
N LYS A 26 -17.51 -2.84 1.19
CA LYS A 26 -18.23 -2.51 -0.05
C LYS A 26 -19.73 -2.55 0.25
N PRO A 27 -20.50 -1.49 -0.08
CA PRO A 27 -21.94 -1.57 0.03
C PRO A 27 -22.45 -2.64 -0.95
N THR A 28 -23.06 -3.69 -0.42
CA THR A 28 -23.74 -4.74 -1.19
C THR A 28 -25.25 -4.64 -0.92
N ARG A 29 -26.09 -5.20 -1.80
CA ARG A 29 -27.55 -5.15 -1.65
C ARG A 29 -28.06 -5.72 -0.31
N LYS A 30 -27.29 -6.64 0.30
CA LYS A 30 -27.59 -7.29 1.58
C LYS A 30 -26.79 -6.71 2.77
N SER A 31 -26.09 -5.58 2.61
CA SER A 31 -25.25 -5.07 3.69
C SER A 31 -26.10 -4.62 4.88
N ARG A 32 -25.83 -5.19 6.06
CA ARG A 32 -26.55 -4.90 7.32
C ARG A 32 -26.42 -3.44 7.75
N THR A 33 -25.32 -2.79 7.37
CA THR A 33 -25.05 -1.37 7.66
C THR A 33 -25.54 -0.51 6.50
N LYS A 34 -26.74 0.07 6.61
CA LYS A 34 -27.22 1.11 5.69
C LYS A 34 -26.42 2.40 5.94
N ASN A 35 -25.38 2.62 5.14
CA ASN A 35 -24.68 3.91 5.14
C ASN A 35 -25.58 4.97 4.50
N LYS A 36 -25.97 5.99 5.28
CA LYS A 36 -26.73 7.15 4.78
C LYS A 36 -25.94 7.98 3.76
N GLN A 37 -24.61 7.94 3.85
CA GLN A 37 -23.69 8.69 2.99
C GLN A 37 -22.91 7.77 2.04
N LYS A 38 -22.53 8.31 0.87
CA LYS A 38 -21.69 7.61 -0.10
C LYS A 38 -20.33 7.30 0.52
N ARG A 39 -19.82 6.09 0.26
CA ARG A 39 -18.48 5.68 0.72
C ARG A 39 -17.41 6.61 0.09
N PRO A 40 -16.52 7.22 0.89
CA PRO A 40 -15.42 8.01 0.37
C PRO A 40 -14.39 7.11 -0.35
N ARG A 41 -13.83 7.59 -1.47
CA ARG A 41 -12.87 6.82 -2.29
C ARG A 41 -11.59 6.46 -1.52
N SER A 42 -11.14 7.34 -0.63
CA SER A 42 -9.95 7.13 0.21
C SER A 42 -10.05 5.94 1.17
N ARG A 43 -11.27 5.46 1.48
CA ARG A 43 -11.51 4.29 2.34
C ARG A 43 -11.90 3.05 1.54
N THR A 44 -11.48 2.97 0.29
CA THR A 44 -11.61 1.76 -0.54
C THR A 44 -10.48 0.77 -0.28
N LEU A 45 -10.75 -0.54 -0.37
CA LEU A 45 -9.72 -1.57 -0.17
C LEU A 45 -8.54 -1.34 -1.13
N THR A 46 -8.84 -1.05 -2.40
CA THR A 46 -7.84 -0.74 -3.42
C THR A 46 -7.03 0.51 -3.09
N ALA A 47 -7.69 1.63 -2.79
CA ALA A 47 -6.99 2.88 -2.47
C ALA A 47 -6.15 2.78 -1.19
N VAL A 48 -6.60 2.00 -0.21
CA VAL A 48 -5.84 1.76 1.02
C VAL A 48 -4.60 0.91 0.72
N HIS A 49 -4.72 -0.14 -0.11
CA HIS A 49 -3.56 -0.93 -0.50
C HIS A 49 -2.54 -0.11 -1.29
N ASP A 50 -2.98 0.67 -2.27
CA ASP A 50 -2.08 1.51 -3.06
C ASP A 50 -1.28 2.47 -2.20
N ALA A 51 -1.94 3.06 -1.21
CA ALA A 51 -1.31 4.06 -0.39
C ALA A 51 -0.51 3.49 0.79
N ILE A 52 -0.75 2.23 1.19
CA ILE A 52 0.17 1.48 2.06
C ILE A 52 1.47 1.17 1.31
N LEU A 53 1.39 0.79 0.03
CA LEU A 53 2.58 0.53 -0.78
C LEU A 53 3.47 1.77 -0.90
N GLU A 54 2.89 2.96 -1.01
CA GLU A 54 3.62 4.23 -1.02
C GLU A 54 4.32 4.52 0.31
N ASP A 55 3.67 4.22 1.43
CA ASP A 55 4.24 4.45 2.77
C ASP A 55 5.44 3.53 3.05
N LEU A 56 5.41 2.29 2.55
CA LEU A 56 6.48 1.31 2.74
C LEU A 56 7.75 1.62 1.96
N VAL A 57 7.63 2.29 0.82
CA VAL A 57 8.76 2.48 -0.10
C VAL A 57 9.37 3.88 0.01
N PHE A 58 8.94 4.70 0.97
CA PHE A 58 9.57 5.99 1.24
C PHE A 58 11.07 5.81 1.58
N PRO A 59 12.01 6.49 0.91
CA PRO A 59 11.86 7.70 0.08
C PRO A 59 11.67 7.49 -1.44
N SER A 60 11.70 6.26 -1.92
CA SER A 60 11.62 5.94 -3.35
C SER A 60 10.19 5.98 -3.86
N GLU A 61 10.02 6.61 -5.02
CA GLU A 61 8.74 6.69 -5.71
C GLU A 61 8.50 5.45 -6.58
N ILE A 62 7.24 5.02 -6.65
CA ILE A 62 6.84 3.88 -7.48
C ILE A 62 6.69 4.36 -8.93
N VAL A 63 7.59 3.93 -9.80
CA VAL A 63 7.57 4.26 -11.24
C VAL A 63 6.48 3.48 -11.97
N GLY A 64 6.18 2.25 -11.52
CA GLY A 64 5.15 1.45 -12.18
C GLY A 64 4.71 0.24 -11.37
N LYS A 65 3.49 -0.23 -11.67
CA LYS A 65 2.90 -1.44 -11.09
C LYS A 65 2.48 -2.37 -12.22
N ARG A 66 2.96 -3.62 -12.19
CA ARG A 66 2.57 -4.67 -13.15
C ARG A 66 1.87 -5.80 -12.40
N ILE A 67 0.66 -6.16 -12.84
CA ILE A 67 -0.11 -7.26 -12.27
C ILE A 67 -0.09 -8.40 -13.29
N ARG A 68 0.52 -9.52 -12.91
CA ARG A 68 0.47 -10.76 -13.69
C ARG A 68 -0.57 -11.69 -13.07
N VAL A 69 -1.54 -12.10 -13.86
CA VAL A 69 -2.52 -13.13 -13.48
C VAL A 69 -1.98 -14.48 -13.97
N LYS A 70 -1.83 -15.45 -13.07
CA LYS A 70 -1.47 -16.84 -13.43
C LYS A 70 -2.73 -17.60 -13.86
N GLN A 71 -2.52 -18.77 -14.49
CA GLN A 71 -3.62 -19.67 -14.87
C GLN A 71 -4.43 -20.14 -13.65
N ASP A 72 -3.79 -20.25 -12.48
CA ASP A 72 -4.44 -20.59 -11.20
C ASP A 72 -5.23 -19.42 -10.57
N CYS A 73 -5.58 -18.39 -11.35
CA CYS A 73 -6.24 -17.14 -10.91
C CYS A 73 -5.47 -16.33 -9.85
N SER A 74 -4.27 -16.75 -9.45
CA SER A 74 -3.43 -16.01 -8.51
C SER A 74 -2.82 -14.77 -9.17
N ARG A 75 -2.76 -13.67 -8.40
CA ARG A 75 -2.24 -12.37 -8.87
C ARG A 75 -0.90 -12.09 -8.25
N LEU A 76 0.13 -11.93 -9.08
CA LEU A 76 1.44 -11.43 -8.68
C LEU A 76 1.54 -9.96 -9.03
N ILE A 77 1.85 -9.14 -8.03
CA ILE A 77 2.04 -7.70 -8.17
C ILE A 77 3.55 -7.42 -8.16
N LYS A 78 4.09 -6.98 -9.28
CA LYS A 78 5.48 -6.52 -9.42
C LYS A 78 5.49 -5.00 -9.39
N ILE A 79 6.17 -4.44 -8.40
CA ILE A 79 6.32 -2.99 -8.23
C ILE A 79 7.69 -2.61 -8.75
N HIS A 80 7.73 -1.66 -9.68
CA HIS A 80 8.96 -1.09 -10.21
C HIS A 80 9.29 0.17 -9.43
N LEU A 81 10.43 0.15 -8.76
CA LEU A 81 10.98 1.28 -8.03
C LEU A 81 11.94 2.06 -8.92
N ASP A 82 12.14 3.32 -8.58
CA ASP A 82 13.14 4.14 -9.25
C ASP A 82 14.55 3.63 -8.95
N LYS A 83 15.36 3.49 -10.00
CA LYS A 83 16.71 2.90 -9.92
C LYS A 83 17.70 3.81 -9.18
N ALA A 84 17.45 5.11 -9.17
CA ALA A 84 18.34 6.09 -8.54
C ALA A 84 18.45 5.92 -7.02
N GLN A 85 17.43 5.35 -6.37
CA GLN A 85 17.36 5.21 -4.91
C GLN A 85 17.49 3.77 -4.41
N GLN A 86 17.91 2.85 -5.28
CA GLN A 86 17.88 1.41 -5.03
C GLN A 86 18.69 0.98 -3.79
N ASN A 87 19.87 1.60 -3.57
CA ASN A 87 20.75 1.30 -2.43
C ASN A 87 20.09 1.60 -1.06
N ASN A 88 19.15 2.56 -1.03
CA ASN A 88 18.46 2.96 0.19
C ASN A 88 17.22 2.11 0.49
N VAL A 89 16.79 1.27 -0.44
CA VAL A 89 15.55 0.49 -0.31
C VAL A 89 15.85 -0.99 -0.17
N GLU A 90 16.96 -1.47 -0.70
CA GLU A 90 17.33 -2.89 -0.70
C GLU A 90 17.41 -3.50 0.71
N HIS A 91 17.85 -2.73 1.71
CA HIS A 91 17.91 -3.16 3.10
C HIS A 91 16.53 -3.21 3.79
N LYS A 92 15.52 -2.51 3.26
CA LYS A 92 14.12 -2.56 3.73
C LYS A 92 13.33 -3.67 3.02
N VAL A 93 13.67 -3.93 1.77
CA VAL A 93 13.05 -4.94 0.92
C VAL A 93 13.85 -6.25 1.03
N SER A 94 13.87 -6.83 2.22
CA SER A 94 14.25 -8.24 2.39
C SER A 94 13.43 -9.09 1.41
N PRO A 95 14.00 -10.15 0.77
CA PRO A 95 13.31 -10.96 -0.23
C PRO A 95 12.24 -11.83 0.43
N ARG A 96 11.18 -11.19 0.91
CA ARG A 96 9.91 -11.85 1.14
C ARG A 96 9.45 -12.25 -0.25
N ARG A 97 9.58 -13.54 -0.58
CA ARG A 97 9.00 -14.15 -1.79
C ARG A 97 7.68 -13.44 -2.07
N CYS A 98 7.61 -12.75 -3.20
CA CYS A 98 6.45 -11.97 -3.63
C CYS A 98 5.17 -12.82 -3.85
N ASP A 99 5.19 -14.09 -3.44
CA ASP A 99 4.18 -15.09 -3.70
C ASP A 99 3.04 -15.12 -2.67
N ARG A 100 3.09 -14.36 -1.57
CA ARG A 100 2.15 -14.57 -0.45
C ARG A 100 1.52 -13.33 0.21
N ILE A 101 1.45 -12.20 -0.48
CA ILE A 101 0.88 -10.95 0.08
C ILE A 101 -0.59 -10.70 -0.34
N PHE A 102 -1.11 -11.40 -1.35
CA PHE A 102 -2.51 -11.32 -1.75
C PHE A 102 -3.11 -12.72 -1.98
N ARG A 103 -3.39 -13.43 -0.89
CA ARG A 103 -4.45 -14.44 -0.89
C ARG A 103 -5.72 -13.79 -0.37
#